data_AF-A0A243AUU5-F1
#
_entry.id   AF-A0A243AUU5-F1
#
_cell.length_a   1.000
_cell.length_b   1.000
_cell.length_c   1.000
_cell.angle_alpha   90.00
_cell.angle_beta   90.00
_cell.angle_gamma   90.00
#
_symmetry.space_group_name_H-M   'P 1'
#
loop_
_entity.id
_entity.type
_entity.pdbx_description
1 polymer ?
#
loop_
_entity_poly.entity_id
_entity_poly.type
_entity_poly.pdbx_seq_one_letter_code
_entity_poly.pdbx_strand_id
1 'polypeptide(L)' 'MIAISLILFKITLGILVLILGLFTIHSLKKTSAYKSDTYDYYLLGLLTLKVLALQISAVL' A
#
# COMPACT_ATOMS: atom_id res chain seq x y z
N MET A 1 -18.52 6.28 -20.22
CA MET A 1 -17.51 7.01 -19.42
C MET A 1 -17.28 6.34 -18.05
N ILE A 2 -18.34 6.09 -17.27
CA ILE A 2 -18.25 5.46 -15.94
C ILE A 2 -17.69 4.03 -15.94
N ALA A 3 -18.08 3.19 -16.92
CA ALA A 3 -17.61 1.80 -16.99
C ALA A 3 -16.08 1.68 -17.16
N ILE A 4 -15.48 2.53 -18.00
CA ILE A 4 -14.03 2.58 -18.22
C ILE A 4 -13.30 3.08 -16.94
N SER A 5 -13.89 4.06 -16.25
CA SER A 5 -13.34 4.57 -14.97
C SER A 5 -13.34 3.48 -13.88
N LEU A 6 -14.41 2.68 -13.78
CA LEU A 6 -14.50 1.55 -12.86
C LEU A 6 -13.47 0.44 -13.15
N ILE A 7 -13.20 0.17 -14.43
CA ILE A 7 -12.18 -0.80 -14.85
C ILE A 7 -10.78 -0.29 -14.47
N LEU A 8 -10.48 0.98 -14.76
CA LEU A 8 -9.20 1.58 -14.38
C LEU A 8 -9.01 1.55 -12.86
N PHE A 9 -10.06 1.89 -12.11
CA PHE A 9 -10.03 1.86 -10.65
C PHE A 9 -9.70 0.47 -10.10
N LYS A 10 -10.36 -0.58 -10.60
CA LYS A 10 -10.08 -1.96 -10.18
C LYS A 10 -8.63 -2.36 -10.45
N ILE A 11 -8.07 -1.96 -11.60
CA ILE A 11 -6.67 -2.22 -11.95
C ILE A 11 -5.73 -1.48 -11.00
N THR A 12 -5.96 -0.18 -10.77
CA THR A 12 -5.16 0.64 -9.85
C THR A 12 -5.21 0.09 -8.42
N LEU A 13 -6.39 -0.30 -7.94
CA LEU A 13 -6.55 -0.91 -6.62
C LEU A 13 -5.80 -2.23 -6.51
N GLY A 14 -5.86 -3.07 -7.54
CA GLY A 14 -5.12 -4.34 -7.60
C GLY A 14 -3.60 -4.12 -7.51
N ILE A 15 -3.05 -3.17 -8.27
CA ILE A 15 -1.63 -2.82 -8.23
C ILE A 15 -1.24 -2.29 -6.84
N LEU A 16 -2.08 -1.44 -6.24
CA LEU A 16 -1.85 -0.88 -4.92
C LEU A 16 -1.76 -1.95 -3.84
N VAL A 17 -2.67 -2.93 -3.86
CA VAL A 17 -2.65 -4.10 -2.95
C VAL A 17 -1.38 -4.93 -3.15
N LEU A 18 -0.94 -5.11 -4.40
CA LEU A 18 0.26 -5.89 -4.72
C LEU A 18 1.53 -5.23 -4.18
N ILE A 19 1.65 -3.91 -4.33
CA ILE A 19 2.75 -3.11 -3.75
C ILE A 19 2.72 -3.22 -2.22
N LEU A 20 1.54 -3.10 -1.60
CA LEU A 20 1.38 -3.16 -0.15
C LEU A 20 1.77 -4.54 0.40
N GLY A 21 1.41 -5.61 -0.29
CA GLY A 21 1.78 -6.98 0.06
C GLY A 21 3.29 -7.22 -0.01
N LEU A 22 3.93 -6.81 -1.11
CA LEU A 22 5.39 -6.90 -1.27
C LEU A 22 6.13 -6.08 -0.20
N PHE A 23 5.63 -4.88 0.08
CA PHE A 23 6.22 -4.00 1.09
C PHE A 23 6.06 -4.56 2.50
N THR A 24 4.91 -5.17 2.81
CA THR A 24 4.68 -5.86 4.08
C THR A 24 5.62 -7.06 4.23
N ILE A 25 5.73 -7.92 3.23
CA ILE A 25 6.64 -9.08 3.24
C ILE A 25 8.10 -8.61 3.38
N HIS A 26 8.51 -7.58 2.65
CA HIS A 26 9.84 -7.02 2.74
C HIS A 26 10.12 -6.42 4.13
N SER A 27 9.15 -5.73 4.72
CA SER A 27 9.26 -5.18 6.08
C SER A 27 9.34 -6.32 7.13
N LEU A 28 8.55 -7.38 6.96
CA LEU A 28 8.50 -8.55 7.83
C LEU A 28 9.79 -9.40 7.76
N LYS A 29 10.37 -9.55 6.56
CA LYS A 29 11.66 -10.24 6.35
C LYS A 29 12.83 -9.50 7.00
N LYS A 30 12.76 -8.17 7.11
CA LYS A 30 13.80 -7.35 7.74
C LYS A 30 13.63 -7.18 9.26
N THR A 31 12.50 -7.57 9.84
CA THR A 31 12.22 -7.37 11.28
C THR A 31 13.14 -8.18 12.20
N SER A 32 13.82 -9.22 11.69
CA SER A 32 14.82 -9.96 12.48
C SER A 32 16.22 -9.33 12.51
N ALA A 33 16.50 -8.32 11.66
CA ALA A 33 17.87 -7.84 11.43
C ALA A 33 18.05 -6.31 11.41
N TYR A 34 16.97 -5.51 11.48
CA TYR A 34 17.06 -4.07 11.27
C TYR A 34 16.99 -3.23 12.55
N LYS A 35 17.95 -2.30 12.69
CA LYS A 35 17.94 -1.18 13.66
C LYS A 35 16.65 -0.34 13.48
N SER A 36 16.07 0.05 14.62
CA SER A 36 14.78 0.76 14.80
C SER A 36 14.45 1.81 13.73
N ASP A 37 15.41 2.66 13.36
CA ASP A 37 15.14 3.87 12.58
C ASP A 37 14.63 3.63 11.16
N THR A 38 15.07 2.55 10.50
CA THR A 38 14.59 2.23 9.15
C THR A 38 13.27 1.47 9.17
N TYR A 39 13.00 0.73 10.26
CA TYR A 39 11.71 0.06 10.44
C TYR A 39 10.59 1.08 10.58
N ASP A 40 10.82 2.17 11.32
CA ASP A 40 9.85 3.27 11.49
C ASP A 40 9.49 3.93 10.15
N TYR A 41 10.48 4.13 9.26
CA TYR A 41 10.24 4.65 7.90
C TYR A 41 9.39 3.70 7.04
N TYR A 42 9.66 2.39 7.11
CA TYR A 42 8.80 1.40 6.45
C TYR A 42 7.39 1.42 7.05
N LEU A 43 7.26 1.47 8.38
CA LEU A 43 5.95 1.53 9.04
C LEU A 43 5.14 2.76 8.61
N LEU A 44 5.80 3.93 8.52
CA LEU A 44 5.21 5.18 8.03
C LEU A 44 4.82 5.09 6.55
N GLY A 45 5.64 4.47 5.71
CA GLY A 45 5.32 4.23 4.30
C GLY A 45 4.09 3.32 4.14
N LEU A 46 4.01 2.26 4.95
CA LEU A 46 2.86 1.35 4.98
C LEU A 46 1.58 2.07 5.44
N LEU A 47 1.68 2.88 6.50
CA LEU A 47 0.57 3.67 7.02
C LEU A 47 0.06 4.66 5.97
N THR A 48 0.97 5.35 5.28
CA THR A 48 0.63 6.32 4.23
C THR A 48 -0.07 5.65 3.05
N LEU A 49 0.43 4.51 2.58
CA LEU A 49 -0.23 3.73 1.52
C LEU A 49 -1.61 3.23 1.95
N LYS A 50 -1.77 2.82 3.20
CA LYS A 50 -3.06 2.37 3.75
C LYS A 50 -4.09 3.50 3.81
N VAL A 51 -3.68 4.70 4.25
CA VAL A 51 -4.55 5.89 4.28
C VAL A 51 -4.94 6.31 2.86
N LEU A 52 -3.99 6.29 1.92
CA LEU A 52 -4.24 6.59 0.51
C LEU A 52 -5.27 5.62 -0.10
N ALA A 53 -5.11 4.32 0.16
CA ALA A 53 -6.08 3.31 -0.28
C ALA A 53 -7.48 3.55 0.30
N LEU A 54 -7.56 3.96 1.58
CA LEU A 54 -8.81 4.26 2.25
C LEU A 54 -9.50 5.50 1.66
N GLN A 55 -8.74 6.57 1.36
CA GLN A 55 -9.26 7.77 0.72
C GLN A 55 -9.77 7.49 -0.69
N ILE A 56 -9.01 6.73 -1.48
CA ILE A 56 -9.40 6.30 -2.83
C ILE A 56 -10.70 5.48 -2.78
N SER A 57 -10.87 4.64 -1.76
CA SER A 57 -12.08 3.84 -1.55
C SER A 57 -13.27 4.63 -1.01
N ALA A 58 -13.06 5.77 -0.35
CA ALA A 58 -14.13 6.58 0.24
C ALA A 58 -14.65 7.66 -0.72
N VAL A 59 -13.82 8.09 -1.67
CA VAL A 59 -14.18 9.11 -2.67
C VAL A 59 -14.87 8.50 -3.89
N LEU A 60 -14.64 7.21 -4.18
CA LEU A 60 -15.36 6.48 -5.23
C LEU A 60 -16.63 5.83 -4.69
#